data_AF-A0A7X1X113-F1
#
_entry.id   AF-A0A7X1X113-F1
#
_cell.length_a   1.000
_cell.length_b   1.000
_cell.length_c   1.000
_cell.angle_alpha   90.00
_cell.angle_beta   90.00
_cell.angle_gamma   90.00
#
_symmetry.space_group_name_H-M   'P 1'
#
loop_
_entity.id
_entity.type
_entity.pdbx_description
1 polymer ?
#
loop_
_entity_poly.entity_id
_entity_poly.type
_entity_poly.pdbx_seq_one_letter_code
_entity_poly.pdbx_strand_id
1 'polypeptide(L)'
;RLALLGLAVLAIISGGGLAFAALGNGQTPVNVFWALGSLLGINLILLISWLLGLVFAGEHSASLGRLWLWLSDKFARDTKAAQLAPALLLVLQRQKLNRWALGTLVNGLWLLAMLSALTLMLLLMATRRYGFVWETTILSADVFVSATRALGVVPGWLGFSGPTEAMIRASTDTAYSSEAVRQAWAVWLVGVLVVYGVLPRLLLAAFCRWRWIRGRNALRLDLTLPGYSQLRERLMPSSERLGVNDVAPEQLHNVHAGQTDLDTEGALIVAIELDDQHPWPPKLPTTIKDAGILDSRESRQKLLEQMTRFPPARLAIACDPRRSPDRGSLALIGELAR
;
A
#
# COMPACT_ATOMS: atom_id res chain seq x y z
N ARG A 1 -6.31 14.05 -6.13
CA ARG A 1 -6.85 13.75 -7.49
C ARG A 1 -7.05 15.03 -8.28
N LEU A 2 -7.84 16.01 -7.78
CA LEU A 2 -8.04 17.31 -8.44
C LEU A 2 -6.73 18.08 -8.72
N ALA A 3 -5.79 18.13 -7.76
CA ALA A 3 -4.50 18.79 -7.97
C ALA A 3 -3.68 18.17 -9.12
N LEU A 4 -3.70 16.83 -9.27
CA LEU A 4 -3.00 16.15 -10.36
C LEU A 4 -3.66 16.44 -11.71
N LEU A 5 -4.99 16.50 -11.75
CA LEU A 5 -5.73 16.92 -12.95
C LEU A 5 -5.39 18.37 -13.31
N GLY A 6 -5.35 19.28 -12.33
CA GLY A 6 -4.94 20.67 -12.54
C GLY A 6 -3.53 20.78 -13.12
N LEU A 7 -2.57 20.03 -12.57
CA LEU A 7 -1.20 19.98 -13.12
C LEU A 7 -1.16 19.38 -14.53
N ALA A 8 -1.97 18.36 -14.82
CA ALA A 8 -2.03 17.77 -16.15
C ALA A 8 -2.60 18.75 -17.18
N VAL A 9 -3.67 19.46 -16.84
CA VAL A 9 -4.24 20.52 -17.68
C VAL A 9 -3.23 21.63 -17.90
N LEU A 10 -2.54 22.08 -16.85
CA LEU A 10 -1.48 23.08 -16.97
C LEU A 10 -0.36 22.60 -17.90
N ALA A 11 0.10 21.36 -17.75
CA ALA A 11 1.12 20.78 -18.62
C ALA A 11 0.68 20.72 -20.09
N ILE A 12 -0.57 20.34 -20.36
CA ILE A 12 -1.15 20.35 -21.72
C ILE A 12 -1.17 21.76 -22.30
N ILE A 13 -1.70 22.73 -21.55
CA ILE A 13 -1.79 24.13 -21.99
C ILE A 13 -0.40 24.73 -22.21
N SER A 14 0.53 24.52 -21.28
CA SER A 14 1.91 25.00 -21.40
C SER A 14 2.62 24.35 -22.58
N GLY A 15 2.47 23.04 -22.79
CA GLY A 15 3.03 22.32 -23.94
C GLY A 15 2.52 22.87 -25.26
N GLY A 16 1.20 23.03 -25.39
CA GLY A 16 0.60 23.67 -26.56
C GLY A 16 1.10 25.12 -26.72
N GLY A 17 1.18 25.88 -25.63
CA GLY A 17 1.73 27.23 -25.60
C GLY A 17 3.17 27.29 -26.15
N LEU A 18 4.03 26.32 -25.81
CA LEU A 18 5.40 26.24 -26.35
C LEU A 18 5.39 26.02 -27.87
N ALA A 19 4.56 25.12 -28.38
CA ALA A 19 4.44 24.89 -29.82
C ALA A 19 3.88 26.11 -30.56
N PHE A 20 2.88 26.79 -29.98
CA PHE A 20 2.34 28.01 -30.56
C PHE A 20 3.37 29.16 -30.53
N ALA A 21 4.14 29.31 -29.45
CA ALA A 21 5.21 30.30 -29.37
C ALA A 21 6.36 30.00 -30.35
N ALA A 22 6.66 28.72 -30.58
CA ALA A 22 7.71 28.27 -31.49
C ALA A 22 7.36 28.51 -32.97
N LEU A 23 6.13 28.19 -33.39
CA LEU A 23 5.71 28.32 -34.79
C LEU A 23 4.99 29.63 -35.10
N GLY A 24 4.40 30.29 -34.11
CA GLY A 24 3.64 31.52 -34.29
C GLY A 24 2.35 31.36 -35.11
N ASN A 25 1.85 32.49 -35.60
CA ASN A 25 0.58 32.57 -36.34
C ASN A 25 0.66 32.09 -37.80
N GLY A 26 1.86 31.76 -38.29
CA GLY A 26 2.11 31.30 -39.67
C GLY A 26 2.18 32.41 -40.72
N GLN A 27 2.15 33.69 -40.31
CA GLN A 27 2.32 34.82 -41.23
C GLN A 27 3.80 35.14 -41.48
N THR A 28 4.64 34.95 -40.47
CA THR A 28 6.10 35.10 -40.58
C THR A 28 6.76 33.72 -40.70
N PRO A 29 7.90 33.63 -41.41
CA PRO A 29 8.65 32.40 -41.43
C PRO A 29 9.19 32.07 -40.03
N VAL A 30 9.27 30.78 -39.72
CA VAL A 30 9.69 30.27 -38.42
C VAL A 30 11.21 30.19 -38.40
N ASN A 31 11.83 30.88 -37.45
CA ASN A 31 13.26 30.69 -37.19
C ASN A 31 13.48 29.36 -36.46
N VAL A 32 14.19 28.44 -37.12
CA VAL A 32 14.33 27.06 -36.63
C VAL A 32 15.01 27.00 -35.26
N PHE A 33 16.02 27.82 -34.99
CA PHE A 33 16.72 27.80 -33.70
C PHE A 33 15.88 28.37 -32.56
N TRP A 34 15.06 29.39 -32.83
CA TRP A 34 14.09 29.89 -31.85
C TRP A 34 13.00 28.84 -31.56
N ALA A 35 12.54 28.13 -32.59
CA ALA A 35 11.60 27.02 -32.41
C ALA A 35 12.22 25.90 -31.55
N LEU A 36 13.48 25.53 -31.79
CA LEU A 36 14.18 24.54 -30.96
C LEU A 36 14.39 25.03 -29.53
N GLY A 37 14.84 26.27 -29.35
CA GLY A 37 15.09 26.85 -28.03
C GLY A 37 13.82 26.92 -27.18
N SER A 38 12.70 27.32 -27.78
CA SER A 38 11.40 27.38 -27.11
C SER A 38 10.83 25.99 -26.81
N LEU A 39 10.87 25.06 -27.76
CA LEU A 39 10.34 23.70 -27.57
C LEU A 39 11.18 22.86 -26.62
N LEU A 40 12.51 22.91 -26.74
CA LEU A 40 13.42 22.00 -26.04
C LEU A 40 14.25 22.65 -24.94
N GLY A 41 14.53 23.95 -24.99
CA GLY A 41 15.52 24.60 -24.13
C GLY A 41 15.25 24.36 -22.63
N ILE A 42 14.08 24.82 -22.15
CA ILE A 42 13.71 24.64 -20.74
C ILE A 42 13.56 23.16 -20.37
N ASN A 43 13.06 22.33 -21.30
CA ASN A 43 12.91 20.90 -21.08
C ASN A 43 14.26 20.22 -20.86
N LEU A 44 15.27 20.53 -21.68
CA LEU A 44 16.62 19.97 -21.60
C LEU A 44 17.34 20.44 -20.34
N ILE A 45 17.25 21.73 -19.99
CA ILE A 45 17.82 22.26 -18.74
C ILE A 45 17.25 21.48 -17.55
N LEU A 46 15.92 21.38 -17.45
CA LEU A 46 15.27 20.68 -16.34
C LEU A 46 15.53 19.17 -16.36
N LEU A 47 15.70 18.57 -17.53
CA LEU A 47 16.08 17.16 -17.68
C LEU A 47 17.49 16.92 -17.12
N ILE A 48 18.45 17.76 -17.50
CA ILE A 48 19.84 17.68 -17.02
C ILE A 48 19.88 17.95 -15.52
N SER A 49 19.21 19.00 -15.01
CA SER A 49 19.12 19.26 -13.57
C SER A 49 18.53 18.07 -12.80
N TRP A 50 17.53 17.40 -13.37
CA TRP A 50 16.94 16.22 -12.75
C TRP A 50 17.90 15.02 -12.76
N LEU A 51 18.63 14.77 -13.85
CA LEU A 51 19.64 13.71 -13.93
C LEU A 51 20.79 13.94 -12.94
N LEU A 52 21.30 15.18 -12.87
CA LEU A 52 22.29 15.58 -11.87
C LEU A 52 21.74 15.37 -10.45
N GLY A 53 20.50 15.79 -10.19
CA GLY A 53 19.82 15.52 -8.93
C GLY A 53 19.72 14.02 -8.61
N LEU A 54 19.49 13.16 -9.60
CA LEU A 54 19.43 11.72 -9.37
C LEU A 54 20.79 11.11 -8.99
N VAL A 55 21.88 11.60 -9.59
CA VAL A 55 23.25 11.12 -9.32
C VAL A 55 23.80 11.67 -8.00
N PHE A 56 23.57 12.97 -7.73
CA PHE A 56 24.21 13.67 -6.60
C PHE A 56 23.32 13.83 -5.37
N ALA A 57 21.98 13.82 -5.48
CA ALA A 57 21.09 14.11 -4.36
C ALA A 57 20.74 12.89 -3.50
N GLY A 58 21.78 12.14 -3.06
CA GLY A 58 21.63 11.02 -2.14
C GLY A 58 20.88 11.35 -0.85
N GLU A 59 20.90 12.62 -0.40
CA GLU A 59 20.54 13.03 0.97
C GLU A 59 19.67 14.30 1.08
N HIS A 60 19.52 15.09 0.00
CA HIS A 60 18.79 16.38 0.05
C HIS A 60 17.26 16.28 0.08
N SER A 61 16.68 15.07 0.08
CA SER A 61 15.21 14.88 0.09
C SER A 61 14.53 15.22 1.43
N ALA A 62 15.31 15.47 2.49
CA ALA A 62 14.78 15.77 3.83
C ALA A 62 14.15 17.18 3.94
N SER A 63 14.57 18.15 3.12
CA SER A 63 14.03 19.52 3.16
C SER A 63 12.63 19.63 2.55
N LEU A 64 12.38 18.95 1.44
CA LEU A 64 11.05 18.86 0.81
C LEU A 64 10.03 18.15 1.71
N GLY A 65 10.47 17.13 2.46
CA GLY A 65 9.65 16.48 3.47
C GLY A 65 9.19 17.47 4.54
N ARG A 66 10.09 18.32 5.06
CA ARG A 66 9.77 19.34 6.08
C ARG A 66 8.86 20.45 5.54
N LEU A 67 9.10 20.93 4.33
CA LEU A 67 8.24 21.94 3.70
C LEU A 67 6.82 21.39 3.46
N TRP A 68 6.72 20.13 3.05
CA TRP A 68 5.44 19.45 2.86
C TRP A 68 4.71 19.21 4.18
N LEU A 69 5.42 18.84 5.25
CA LEU A 69 4.86 18.74 6.60
C LEU A 69 4.26 20.07 7.04
N TRP A 70 4.99 21.17 6.85
CA TRP A 70 4.53 22.52 7.16
C TRP A 70 3.29 22.93 6.35
N LEU A 71 3.24 22.59 5.06
CA LEU A 71 2.07 22.86 4.21
C LEU A 71 0.87 21.98 4.58
N SER A 72 1.07 20.70 4.87
CA SER A 72 -0.02 19.81 5.27
C SER A 72 -0.62 20.22 6.61
N ASP A 73 0.20 20.68 7.56
CA ASP A 73 -0.28 21.20 8.85
C ASP A 73 -1.15 22.46 8.66
N LYS A 74 -0.80 23.31 7.69
CA LYS A 74 -1.53 24.56 7.42
C LYS A 74 -2.82 24.39 6.62
N PHE A 75 -2.96 23.29 5.87
CA PHE A 75 -4.09 23.06 4.95
C PHE A 75 -4.98 21.84 5.29
N ALA A 76 -4.62 21.03 6.29
CA ALA A 76 -5.43 19.87 6.65
C ALA A 76 -6.71 20.30 7.40
N ARG A 77 -7.85 20.15 6.72
CA ARG A 77 -9.19 20.31 7.32
C ARG A 77 -9.64 19.14 8.19
N ASP A 78 -8.89 18.03 8.20
CA ASP A 78 -9.23 16.79 8.89
C ASP A 78 -7.97 16.18 9.53
N THR A 79 -8.00 15.95 10.84
CA THR A 79 -6.88 15.47 11.66
C THR A 79 -6.37 14.10 11.22
N LYS A 80 -7.25 13.24 10.68
CA LYS A 80 -6.84 11.93 10.13
C LYS A 80 -6.08 12.08 8.82
N ALA A 81 -6.50 13.01 7.96
CA ALA A 81 -5.80 13.32 6.72
C ALA A 81 -4.45 14.03 6.97
N ALA A 82 -4.37 14.83 8.04
CA ALA A 82 -3.15 15.52 8.46
C ALA A 82 -2.00 14.55 8.76
N GLN A 83 -2.28 13.39 9.35
CA GLN A 83 -1.25 12.42 9.75
C GLN A 83 -0.91 11.38 8.65
N LEU A 84 -1.84 11.11 7.73
CA LEU A 84 -1.69 10.06 6.73
C LEU A 84 -0.61 10.38 5.67
N ALA A 85 -0.60 11.62 5.16
CA ALA A 85 0.38 12.05 4.17
C ALA A 85 1.82 12.10 4.73
N PRO A 86 2.07 12.67 5.93
CA PRO A 86 3.36 12.57 6.62
C PRO A 86 3.85 11.14 6.82
N ALA A 87 2.98 10.26 7.34
CA ALA A 87 3.33 8.87 7.60
C ALA A 87 3.73 8.14 6.31
N LEU A 88 2.98 8.34 5.23
CA LEU A 88 3.32 7.81 3.91
C LEU A 88 4.69 8.31 3.44
N LEU A 89 4.96 9.62 3.55
CA LEU A 89 6.20 10.24 3.13
C LEU A 89 7.41 9.66 3.87
N LEU A 90 7.27 9.42 5.17
CA LEU A 90 8.28 8.84 6.05
C LEU A 90 8.58 7.37 5.70
N VAL A 91 7.53 6.56 5.48
CA VAL A 91 7.66 5.15 5.04
C VAL A 91 8.39 5.07 3.70
N LEU A 92 7.98 5.90 2.74
CA LEU A 92 8.61 5.95 1.42
C LEU A 92 10.05 6.50 1.48
N GLN A 93 10.34 7.43 2.39
CA GLN A 93 11.68 7.99 2.58
C GLN A 93 12.65 6.93 3.12
N ARG A 94 12.24 6.13 4.12
CA ARG A 94 13.05 5.03 4.66
C ARG A 94 13.48 4.04 3.58
N GLN A 95 12.58 3.76 2.64
CA GLN A 95 12.84 2.86 1.51
C GLN A 95 13.38 3.58 0.25
N LYS A 96 13.76 4.87 0.36
CA LYS A 96 14.26 5.72 -0.74
C LYS A 96 13.33 5.76 -1.97
N LEU A 97 12.02 5.55 -1.78
CA LEU A 97 11.03 5.48 -2.86
C LEU A 97 10.50 6.84 -3.31
N ASN A 98 10.61 7.89 -2.49
CA ASN A 98 10.14 9.24 -2.82
C ASN A 98 10.72 9.77 -4.13
N ARG A 99 12.02 9.53 -4.39
CA ARG A 99 12.69 9.98 -5.62
C ARG A 99 12.06 9.38 -6.87
N TRP A 100 11.60 8.14 -6.80
CA TRP A 100 11.00 7.43 -7.93
C TRP A 100 9.54 7.86 -8.17
N ALA A 101 8.79 8.12 -7.09
CA ALA A 101 7.46 8.70 -7.19
C ALA A 101 7.48 10.10 -7.81
N LEU A 102 8.32 10.99 -7.26
CA LEU A 102 8.51 12.34 -7.79
C LEU A 102 9.08 12.30 -9.21
N GLY A 103 10.04 11.42 -9.48
CA GLY A 103 10.58 11.22 -10.83
C GLY A 103 9.52 10.80 -11.85
N THR A 104 8.60 9.91 -11.47
CA THR A 104 7.47 9.51 -12.32
C THR A 104 6.55 10.69 -12.60
N LEU A 105 6.25 11.50 -11.58
CA LEU A 105 5.36 12.65 -11.70
C LEU A 105 5.98 13.76 -12.57
N VAL A 106 7.22 14.16 -12.28
CA VAL A 106 7.91 15.24 -13.00
C VAL A 106 8.15 14.86 -14.45
N ASN A 107 8.72 13.68 -14.72
CA ASN A 107 8.96 13.25 -16.10
C ASN A 107 7.66 12.94 -16.84
N GLY A 108 6.62 12.45 -16.14
CA GLY A 108 5.29 12.23 -16.73
C GLY A 108 4.59 13.53 -17.12
N LEU A 109 4.66 14.57 -16.29
CA LEU A 109 4.09 15.90 -16.63
C LEU A 109 4.85 16.55 -17.79
N TRP A 110 6.18 16.48 -17.81
CA TRP A 110 6.97 16.97 -18.94
C TRP A 110 6.73 16.17 -20.21
N LEU A 111 6.57 14.85 -20.12
CA LEU A 111 6.18 14.02 -21.26
C LEU A 111 4.82 14.46 -21.81
N LEU A 112 3.84 14.69 -20.93
CA LEU A 112 2.52 15.18 -21.34
C LEU A 112 2.60 16.56 -22.02
N ALA A 113 3.42 17.47 -21.49
CA ALA A 113 3.67 18.76 -22.12
C ALA A 113 4.34 18.62 -23.49
N MET A 114 5.35 17.75 -23.63
CA MET A 114 6.02 17.49 -24.91
C MET A 114 5.10 16.83 -25.93
N LEU A 115 4.22 15.91 -25.49
CA LEU A 115 3.20 15.31 -26.36
C LEU A 115 2.18 16.35 -26.80
N SER A 116 1.74 17.24 -25.91
CA SER A 116 0.84 18.35 -26.26
C SER A 116 1.49 19.33 -27.25
N ALA A 117 2.77 19.67 -27.03
CA ALA A 117 3.54 20.50 -27.95
C ALA A 117 3.65 19.82 -29.33
N LEU A 118 3.97 18.53 -29.36
CA LEU A 118 4.09 17.75 -30.59
C LEU A 118 2.74 17.69 -31.34
N THR A 119 1.64 17.38 -30.66
CA THR A 119 0.32 17.29 -31.29
C THR A 119 -0.13 18.64 -31.84
N LEU A 120 0.05 19.73 -31.08
CA LEU A 120 -0.29 21.06 -31.58
C LEU A 120 0.62 21.49 -32.73
N MET A 121 1.92 21.23 -32.66
CA MET A 121 2.85 21.52 -33.75
C MET A 121 2.43 20.80 -35.04
N LEU A 122 2.10 19.50 -34.95
CA LEU A 122 1.61 18.73 -36.09
C LEU A 122 0.28 19.29 -36.63
N LEU A 123 -0.66 19.64 -35.75
CA LEU A 123 -1.94 20.24 -36.15
C LEU A 123 -1.74 21.58 -36.87
N LEU A 124 -0.86 22.43 -36.34
CA LEU A 124 -0.50 23.70 -36.95
C LEU A 124 0.13 23.47 -38.32
N MET A 125 1.13 22.59 -38.42
CA MET A 125 1.81 22.27 -39.68
C MET A 125 0.88 21.63 -40.72
N ALA A 126 -0.15 20.89 -40.29
CA ALA A 126 -1.14 20.29 -41.17
C ALA A 126 -2.17 21.32 -41.69
N THR A 127 -2.47 22.37 -40.91
CA THR A 127 -3.51 23.36 -41.24
C THR A 127 -2.95 24.65 -41.82
N ARG A 128 -1.63 24.88 -41.72
CA ARG A 128 -0.99 26.13 -42.13
C ARG A 128 0.29 25.88 -42.92
N ARG A 129 0.57 26.81 -43.83
CA ARG A 129 1.81 26.83 -44.60
C ARG A 129 2.91 27.54 -43.82
N TYR A 130 3.80 26.78 -43.19
CA TYR A 130 5.00 27.34 -42.56
C TYR A 130 6.19 27.37 -43.52
N GLY A 131 6.88 28.50 -43.56
CA GLY A 131 8.24 28.62 -44.08
C GLY A 131 9.25 28.51 -42.93
N PHE A 132 10.39 27.87 -43.18
CA PHE A 132 11.46 27.76 -42.19
C PHE A 132 12.66 28.54 -42.70
N VAL A 133 13.16 29.43 -41.85
CA VAL A 133 14.34 30.25 -42.13
C VAL A 133 15.32 30.11 -40.99
N TRP A 134 16.55 30.51 -41.26
CA TRP A 134 17.55 30.70 -40.23
C TRP A 134 18.15 32.08 -40.39
N GLU A 135 17.80 32.96 -39.46
CA GLU A 135 18.28 34.33 -39.43
C GLU A 135 19.13 34.49 -38.17
N THR A 136 20.42 34.75 -38.36
CA THR A 136 21.36 34.99 -37.27
C THR A 136 22.27 36.15 -37.62
N THR A 137 22.39 37.14 -36.74
CA THR A 137 23.30 38.27 -36.92
C THR A 137 24.76 37.91 -36.63
N ILE A 138 24.98 36.91 -35.76
CA ILE A 138 26.31 36.57 -35.21
C ILE A 138 26.90 35.30 -35.83
N LEU A 139 26.06 34.30 -36.12
CA LEU A 139 26.48 32.97 -36.57
C LEU A 139 26.55 32.92 -38.10
N SER A 140 27.57 32.24 -38.62
CA SER A 140 27.71 32.00 -40.06
C SER A 140 26.85 30.84 -40.55
N ALA A 141 26.63 30.78 -41.87
CA ALA A 141 25.88 29.70 -42.52
C ALA A 141 26.45 28.30 -42.24
N ASP A 142 27.77 28.16 -42.17
CA ASP A 142 28.42 26.86 -41.97
C ASP A 142 28.20 26.34 -40.55
N VAL A 143 28.11 27.22 -39.55
CA VAL A 143 27.74 26.82 -38.18
C VAL A 143 26.30 26.32 -38.15
N PHE A 144 25.39 26.95 -38.90
CA PHE A 144 24.01 26.48 -39.02
C PHE A 144 23.94 25.10 -39.68
N VAL A 145 24.59 24.91 -40.83
CA VAL A 145 24.63 23.61 -41.55
C VAL A 145 25.18 22.49 -40.64
N SER A 146 26.29 22.75 -39.95
CA SER A 146 26.91 21.77 -39.07
C SER A 146 26.03 21.43 -37.86
N ALA A 147 25.40 22.42 -37.23
CA ALA A 147 24.48 22.21 -36.11
C ALA A 147 23.22 21.44 -36.51
N THR A 148 22.59 21.79 -37.65
CA THR A 148 21.42 21.05 -38.18
C THR A 148 21.77 19.60 -38.48
N ARG A 149 22.93 19.34 -39.08
CA ARG A 149 23.42 17.98 -39.33
C ARG A 149 23.66 17.23 -38.04
N ALA A 150 24.39 17.82 -37.09
CA ALA A 150 24.71 17.19 -35.81
C ALA A 150 23.47 16.78 -35.02
N LEU A 151 22.49 17.69 -34.91
CA LEU A 151 21.19 17.42 -34.28
C LEU A 151 20.32 16.46 -35.11
N GLY A 152 20.55 16.38 -36.43
CA GLY A 152 19.83 15.49 -37.34
C GLY A 152 20.33 14.04 -37.38
N VAL A 153 21.52 13.74 -36.84
CA VAL A 153 22.12 12.38 -36.92
C VAL A 153 21.23 11.34 -36.25
N VAL A 154 20.87 11.55 -34.97
CA VAL A 154 20.11 10.56 -34.19
C VAL A 154 18.66 10.44 -34.68
N PRO A 155 17.93 11.54 -34.96
CA PRO A 155 16.63 11.46 -35.63
C PRO A 155 16.71 10.75 -37.00
N GLY A 156 17.79 10.96 -37.75
CA GLY A 156 18.02 10.32 -39.05
C GLY A 156 18.06 8.80 -38.95
N TRP A 157 18.66 8.24 -37.90
CA TRP A 157 18.65 6.78 -37.65
C TRP A 157 17.25 6.20 -37.42
N LEU A 158 16.31 7.04 -36.94
CA LEU A 158 14.91 6.66 -36.73
C LEU A 158 14.02 6.95 -37.95
N GLY A 159 14.60 7.37 -39.08
CA GLY A 159 13.87 7.65 -40.32
C GLY A 159 13.40 9.11 -40.47
N PHE A 160 13.75 10.02 -39.55
CA PHE A 160 13.47 11.44 -39.71
C PHE A 160 14.55 12.10 -40.58
N SER A 161 14.35 12.06 -41.90
CA SER A 161 15.26 12.66 -42.87
C SER A 161 15.27 14.19 -42.74
N GLY A 162 16.48 14.76 -42.60
CA GLY A 162 16.67 16.21 -42.52
C GLY A 162 16.86 16.89 -43.86
N PRO A 163 16.84 18.24 -43.91
CA PRO A 163 17.16 19.00 -45.11
C PRO A 163 18.62 18.78 -45.54
N THR A 164 18.86 18.73 -46.85
CA THR A 164 20.21 18.68 -47.41
C THR A 164 20.93 20.02 -47.22
N GLU A 165 22.26 20.04 -47.37
CA GLU A 165 23.03 21.29 -47.24
C GLU A 165 22.62 22.36 -48.25
N ALA A 166 22.28 21.97 -49.48
CA ALA A 166 21.72 22.88 -50.48
C ALA A 166 20.39 23.49 -50.01
N MET A 167 19.50 22.67 -49.43
CA MET A 167 18.21 23.14 -48.90
C MET A 167 18.39 24.05 -47.68
N ILE A 168 19.37 23.76 -46.82
CA ILE A 168 19.73 24.59 -45.67
C ILE A 168 20.24 25.97 -46.14
N ARG A 169 21.14 26.01 -47.12
CA ARG A 169 21.65 27.29 -47.64
C ARG A 169 20.58 28.08 -48.39
N ALA A 170 19.70 27.41 -49.12
CA ALA A 170 18.56 28.04 -49.80
C ALA A 170 17.53 28.64 -48.83
N SER A 171 17.44 28.15 -47.59
CA SER A 171 16.47 28.68 -46.61
C SER A 171 16.76 30.09 -46.07
N THR A 172 17.88 30.72 -46.45
CA THR A 172 18.12 32.16 -46.23
C THR A 172 17.43 33.02 -47.29
N ASP A 173 17.18 32.46 -48.48
CA ASP A 173 16.55 33.16 -49.59
C ASP A 173 15.03 32.90 -49.57
N THR A 174 14.27 33.90 -49.16
CA THR A 174 12.80 33.81 -49.05
C THR A 174 12.12 33.52 -50.40
N ALA A 175 12.79 33.81 -51.52
CA ALA A 175 12.31 33.50 -52.86
C ALA A 175 12.38 32.00 -53.22
N TYR A 176 13.22 31.21 -52.54
CA TYR A 176 13.52 29.80 -52.87
C TYR A 176 12.82 28.77 -51.95
N SER A 177 11.65 29.10 -51.39
CA SER A 177 10.91 28.22 -50.47
C SER A 177 10.03 27.18 -51.19
N SER A 178 10.67 26.16 -51.79
CA SER A 178 9.94 25.02 -52.35
C SER A 178 9.21 24.21 -51.28
N GLU A 179 8.15 23.49 -51.69
CA GLU A 179 7.41 22.61 -50.77
C GLU A 179 8.29 21.52 -50.17
N ALA A 180 9.20 20.95 -50.96
CA ALA A 180 10.15 19.94 -50.49
C ALA A 180 11.07 20.47 -49.38
N VAL A 181 11.53 21.74 -49.47
CA VAL A 181 12.35 22.38 -48.43
C VAL A 181 11.56 22.51 -47.13
N ARG A 182 10.30 22.95 -47.21
CA ARG A 182 9.43 23.06 -46.03
C ARG A 182 9.14 21.72 -45.38
N GLN A 183 8.83 20.69 -46.18
CA GLN A 183 8.57 19.35 -45.67
C GLN A 183 9.79 18.75 -44.99
N ALA A 184 11.00 18.89 -45.57
CA ALA A 184 12.23 18.40 -44.95
C ALA A 184 12.51 19.07 -43.60
N TRP A 185 12.29 20.39 -43.50
CA TRP A 185 12.41 21.12 -42.24
C TRP A 185 11.37 20.69 -41.20
N ALA A 186 10.12 20.46 -41.63
CA ALA A 186 9.07 19.98 -40.73
C ALA A 186 9.38 18.59 -40.18
N VAL A 187 9.77 17.63 -41.04
CA VAL A 187 10.16 16.28 -40.63
C VAL A 187 11.36 16.30 -39.70
N TRP A 188 12.36 17.13 -40.00
CA TRP A 188 13.53 17.31 -39.14
C TRP A 188 13.16 17.85 -37.76
N LEU A 189 12.34 18.91 -37.69
CA LEU A 189 11.93 19.52 -36.43
C LEU A 189 11.10 18.57 -35.57
N VAL A 190 10.19 17.81 -36.19
CA VAL A 190 9.44 16.72 -35.54
C VAL A 190 10.40 15.67 -34.99
N GLY A 191 11.34 15.20 -35.79
CA GLY A 191 12.32 14.19 -35.39
C GLY A 191 13.16 14.64 -34.20
N VAL A 192 13.68 15.87 -34.24
CA VAL A 192 14.46 16.47 -33.15
C VAL A 192 13.62 16.61 -31.87
N LEU A 193 12.37 17.07 -31.96
CA LEU A 193 11.46 17.16 -30.81
C LEU A 193 11.16 15.78 -30.20
N VAL A 194 10.92 14.77 -31.03
CA VAL A 194 10.64 13.40 -30.58
C VAL A 194 11.86 12.80 -29.89
N VAL A 195 13.04 12.89 -30.52
CA VAL A 195 14.26 12.23 -30.03
C VAL A 195 14.85 12.90 -28.80
N TYR A 196 14.89 14.23 -28.76
CA TYR A 196 15.53 14.97 -27.68
C TYR A 196 14.54 15.49 -26.63
N GLY A 197 13.24 15.55 -26.95
CA GLY A 197 12.19 16.00 -26.03
C GLY A 197 11.38 14.85 -25.45
N VAL A 198 10.64 14.14 -26.31
CA VAL A 198 9.65 13.12 -25.90
C VAL A 198 10.33 11.85 -25.39
N LEU A 199 11.24 11.28 -26.18
CA LEU A 199 11.84 9.97 -25.91
C LEU A 199 12.61 9.94 -24.59
N PRO A 200 13.47 10.91 -24.23
CA PRO A 200 14.20 10.88 -22.96
C PRO A 200 13.26 10.96 -21.76
N ARG A 201 12.19 11.77 -21.86
CA ARG A 201 11.16 11.89 -20.82
C ARG A 201 10.37 10.61 -20.66
N LEU A 202 10.00 9.96 -21.76
CA LEU A 202 9.31 8.68 -21.76
C LEU A 202 10.16 7.60 -21.07
N LEU A 203 11.43 7.47 -21.46
CA LEU A 203 12.35 6.49 -20.89
C LEU A 203 12.55 6.70 -19.39
N LEU A 204 12.76 7.95 -18.95
CA LEU A 204 12.91 8.27 -17.53
C LEU A 204 11.61 8.06 -16.75
N ALA A 205 10.46 8.44 -17.30
CA ALA A 205 9.17 8.21 -16.67
C ALA A 205 8.90 6.71 -16.49
N ALA A 206 9.16 5.90 -17.52
CA ALA A 206 9.04 4.45 -17.48
C ALA A 206 10.00 3.82 -16.46
N PHE A 207 11.27 4.23 -16.47
CA PHE A 207 12.28 3.76 -15.52
C PHE A 207 11.90 4.09 -14.06
N CYS A 208 11.49 5.34 -13.80
CA CYS A 208 11.02 5.76 -12.48
C CYS A 208 9.79 4.97 -12.05
N ARG A 209 8.84 4.77 -12.97
CA ARG A 209 7.62 4.01 -12.71
C ARG A 209 7.93 2.55 -12.38
N TRP A 210 8.85 1.92 -13.10
CA TRP A 210 9.29 0.55 -12.84
C TRP A 210 9.95 0.42 -11.46
N ARG A 211 10.89 1.31 -11.13
CA ARG A 211 11.53 1.36 -9.79
C ARG A 211 10.51 1.57 -8.68
N TRP A 212 9.52 2.43 -8.92
CA TRP A 212 8.43 2.70 -7.99
C TRP A 212 7.55 1.46 -7.75
N ILE A 213 7.10 0.79 -8.81
CA ILE A 213 6.27 -0.43 -8.69
C ILE A 213 7.04 -1.52 -7.94
N ARG A 214 8.29 -1.77 -8.35
CA ARG A 214 9.14 -2.79 -7.71
C ARG A 214 9.36 -2.49 -6.23
N GLY A 215 9.67 -1.23 -5.89
CA GLY A 215 9.90 -0.80 -4.53
C GLY A 215 8.63 -0.86 -3.67
N ARG A 216 7.47 -0.49 -4.23
CA ARG A 216 6.19 -0.62 -3.55
C ARG A 216 5.81 -2.06 -3.24
N ASN A 217 6.02 -2.96 -4.19
CA ASN A 217 5.72 -4.38 -4.00
C ASN A 217 6.67 -5.04 -2.98
N ALA A 218 7.85 -4.45 -2.75
CA ALA A 218 8.79 -4.88 -1.74
C ALA A 218 8.53 -4.26 -0.34
N LEU A 219 7.55 -3.35 -0.20
CA LEU A 219 7.21 -2.77 1.10
C LEU A 219 6.65 -3.87 2.02
N ARG A 220 7.37 -4.13 3.09
CA ARG A 220 6.92 -5.00 4.18
C ARG A 220 6.86 -4.20 5.48
N LEU A 221 5.90 -4.54 6.31
CA LEU A 221 5.83 -4.01 7.66
C LEU A 221 6.94 -4.65 8.48
N ASP A 222 7.85 -3.84 9.02
CA ASP A 222 8.92 -4.33 9.88
C ASP A 222 8.42 -4.45 11.32
N LEU A 223 7.92 -5.62 11.67
CA LEU A 223 7.39 -5.92 13.00
C LEU A 223 8.46 -5.92 14.11
N THR A 224 9.75 -5.81 13.77
CA THR A 224 10.83 -5.77 14.78
C THR A 224 11.03 -4.39 15.40
N LEU A 225 10.39 -3.35 14.85
CA LEU A 225 10.53 -1.99 15.37
C LEU A 225 9.97 -1.87 16.80
N PRO A 226 10.71 -1.26 17.74
CA PRO A 226 10.34 -1.21 19.16
C PRO A 226 9.03 -0.47 19.42
N GLY A 227 8.59 0.41 18.51
CA GLY A 227 7.31 1.11 18.59
C GLY A 227 6.07 0.20 18.56
N TYR A 228 6.21 -1.04 18.07
CA TYR A 228 5.10 -2.01 18.07
C TYR A 228 4.86 -2.67 19.44
N SER A 229 5.78 -2.54 20.40
CA SER A 229 5.64 -3.13 21.73
C SER A 229 4.37 -2.66 22.47
N GLN A 230 4.03 -1.37 22.37
CA GLN A 230 2.82 -0.78 22.96
C GLN A 230 1.52 -1.28 22.30
N LEU A 231 1.59 -1.71 21.04
CA LEU A 231 0.45 -2.24 20.30
C LEU A 231 0.19 -3.72 20.62
N ARG A 232 1.24 -4.47 21.03
CA ARG A 232 1.12 -5.89 21.34
C ARG A 232 0.09 -6.16 22.43
N GLU A 233 0.12 -5.39 23.52
CA GLU A 233 -0.80 -5.57 24.65
C GLU A 233 -2.26 -5.26 24.28
N ARG A 234 -2.47 -4.29 23.37
CA ARG A 234 -3.80 -3.92 22.88
C ARG A 234 -4.38 -4.89 21.85
N LEU A 235 -3.52 -5.46 20.99
CA LEU A 235 -3.94 -6.33 19.89
C LEU A 235 -3.93 -7.82 20.25
N MET A 236 -3.10 -8.22 21.23
CA MET A 236 -2.95 -9.59 21.71
C MET A 236 -2.88 -9.60 23.24
N PRO A 237 -3.99 -9.29 23.94
CA PRO A 237 -4.03 -9.36 25.39
C PRO A 237 -3.72 -10.80 25.85
N SER A 238 -2.94 -10.93 26.91
CA SER A 238 -2.52 -12.23 27.46
C SER A 238 -3.65 -13.02 28.12
N SER A 239 -4.74 -12.35 28.46
CA SER A 239 -5.97 -12.98 28.96
C SER A 239 -7.17 -12.16 28.55
N GLU A 240 -8.21 -12.82 28.07
CA GLU A 240 -9.52 -12.24 27.87
C GLU A 240 -10.36 -12.61 29.10
N ARG A 241 -10.78 -11.61 29.88
CA ARG A 241 -11.70 -11.86 31.01
C ARG A 241 -13.08 -12.17 30.41
N LEU A 242 -13.37 -13.46 30.23
CA LEU A 242 -14.66 -13.99 29.78
C LEU A 242 -15.83 -13.69 30.75
N GLY A 243 -15.58 -12.98 31.86
CA GLY A 243 -16.56 -12.75 32.91
C GLY A 243 -16.86 -14.03 33.68
N VAL A 244 -17.81 -13.93 34.62
CA VAL A 244 -18.38 -15.10 35.30
C VAL A 244 -19.57 -15.53 34.46
N ASN A 245 -19.43 -16.60 33.69
CA ASN A 245 -20.51 -17.13 32.83
C ASN A 245 -21.68 -17.68 33.67
N ASP A 246 -21.43 -18.03 34.93
CA ASP A 246 -22.38 -18.74 35.77
C ASP A 246 -22.16 -18.40 37.26
N VAL A 247 -22.80 -17.32 37.73
CA VAL A 247 -22.65 -16.82 39.11
C VAL A 247 -23.20 -17.86 40.10
N ALA A 248 -22.52 -18.07 41.22
CA ALA A 248 -23.02 -18.94 42.29
C ALA A 248 -24.32 -18.35 42.88
N PRO A 249 -25.37 -19.16 43.10
CA PRO A 249 -26.60 -18.66 43.70
C PRO A 249 -26.35 -18.15 45.13
N GLU A 250 -27.08 -17.12 45.56
CA GLU A 250 -26.93 -16.55 46.92
C GLU A 250 -27.28 -17.55 48.03
N GLN A 251 -28.09 -18.55 47.73
CA GLN A 251 -28.43 -19.64 48.64
C GLN A 251 -28.15 -20.99 47.97
N LEU A 252 -27.40 -21.83 48.66
CA LEU A 252 -27.18 -23.22 48.27
C LEU A 252 -28.44 -24.03 48.58
N HIS A 253 -28.78 -24.97 47.69
CA HIS A 253 -29.91 -25.85 47.91
C HIS A 253 -29.60 -26.83 49.05
N ASN A 254 -30.39 -26.80 50.13
CA ASN A 254 -30.29 -27.78 51.21
C ASN A 254 -30.97 -29.08 50.77
N VAL A 255 -30.15 -30.09 50.46
CA VAL A 255 -30.62 -31.46 50.22
C VAL A 255 -31.09 -32.05 51.54
N HIS A 256 -32.37 -32.36 51.64
CA HIS A 256 -32.93 -33.12 52.76
C HIS A 256 -32.90 -34.60 52.37
N ALA A 257 -32.39 -35.46 53.26
CA ALA A 257 -32.43 -36.90 53.02
C ALA A 257 -33.88 -37.36 52.87
N GLY A 258 -34.19 -38.11 51.81
CA GLY A 258 -35.48 -38.71 51.60
C GLY A 258 -35.82 -39.68 52.73
N GLN A 259 -37.03 -39.57 53.27
CA GLN A 259 -37.60 -40.62 54.13
C GLN A 259 -38.28 -41.63 53.20
N THR A 260 -37.73 -42.84 53.12
CA THR A 260 -38.35 -43.93 52.36
C THR A 260 -39.34 -44.67 53.26
N ASP A 261 -40.60 -44.81 52.83
CA ASP A 261 -41.63 -45.62 53.53
C ASP A 261 -41.40 -47.15 53.37
N LEU A 262 -40.35 -47.54 52.65
CA LEU A 262 -39.97 -48.94 52.44
C LEU A 262 -39.11 -49.42 53.61
N ASP A 263 -39.57 -50.47 54.27
CA ASP A 263 -38.80 -51.13 55.33
C ASP A 263 -37.60 -51.84 54.68
N THR A 264 -36.46 -51.16 54.67
CA THR A 264 -35.27 -51.62 53.96
C THR A 264 -34.13 -51.85 54.94
N GLU A 265 -33.43 -52.97 54.78
CA GLU A 265 -32.30 -53.32 55.64
C GLU A 265 -30.97 -53.13 54.91
N GLY A 266 -29.97 -52.63 55.64
CA GLY A 266 -28.58 -52.57 55.17
C GLY A 266 -27.99 -51.16 55.09
N ALA A 267 -26.67 -51.11 55.11
CA ALA A 267 -25.88 -49.89 54.97
C ALA A 267 -25.02 -49.96 53.70
N LEU A 268 -24.92 -48.85 52.99
CA LEU A 268 -24.13 -48.70 51.76
C LEU A 268 -23.12 -47.57 51.95
N ILE A 269 -21.88 -47.79 51.50
CA ILE A 269 -20.87 -46.75 51.41
C ILE A 269 -20.45 -46.56 49.95
N VAL A 270 -20.27 -45.31 49.54
CA VAL A 270 -19.83 -44.93 48.20
C VAL A 270 -18.83 -43.79 48.29
N ALA A 271 -17.83 -43.77 47.41
CA ALA A 271 -16.91 -42.65 47.26
C ALA A 271 -17.21 -41.86 45.99
N ILE A 272 -17.11 -40.53 46.03
CA ILE A 272 -17.23 -39.67 44.84
C ILE A 272 -15.83 -39.16 44.48
N GLU A 273 -15.36 -39.53 43.29
CA GLU A 273 -14.10 -39.06 42.70
C GLU A 273 -12.88 -39.08 43.65
N LEU A 274 -12.79 -40.11 44.50
CA LEU A 274 -11.66 -40.30 45.41
C LEU A 274 -10.39 -40.64 44.62
N ASP A 275 -9.25 -40.11 45.04
CA ASP A 275 -7.97 -40.44 44.43
C ASP A 275 -7.38 -41.76 44.95
N ASP A 276 -6.44 -42.34 44.19
CA ASP A 276 -5.79 -43.62 44.55
C ASP A 276 -4.82 -43.48 45.74
N GLN A 277 -4.75 -42.30 46.38
CA GLN A 277 -3.83 -42.04 47.49
C GLN A 277 -4.30 -42.67 48.81
N HIS A 278 -5.58 -43.05 48.90
CA HIS A 278 -6.17 -43.65 50.08
C HIS A 278 -6.72 -45.05 49.74
N PRO A 279 -6.43 -46.08 50.55
CA PRO A 279 -6.97 -47.41 50.31
C PRO A 279 -8.50 -47.38 50.48
N TRP A 280 -9.22 -47.73 49.42
CA TRP A 280 -10.67 -47.85 49.40
C TRP A 280 -11.08 -49.31 49.13
N PRO A 281 -12.13 -49.83 49.80
CA PRO A 281 -12.85 -49.23 50.92
C PRO A 281 -12.04 -49.30 52.23
N PRO A 282 -12.41 -48.52 53.26
CA PRO A 282 -11.88 -48.75 54.61
C PRO A 282 -12.24 -50.15 55.13
N LYS A 283 -11.68 -50.57 56.27
CA LYS A 283 -12.12 -51.83 56.91
C LYS A 283 -13.58 -51.71 57.36
N LEU A 284 -14.48 -52.38 56.63
CA LEU A 284 -15.92 -52.34 56.86
C LEU A 284 -16.42 -53.62 57.56
N PRO A 285 -17.39 -53.53 58.48
CA PRO A 285 -18.15 -54.68 58.97
C PRO A 285 -18.88 -55.40 57.84
N THR A 286 -19.18 -56.70 58.00
CA THR A 286 -19.90 -57.51 56.99
C THR A 286 -21.32 -57.04 56.69
N THR A 287 -21.87 -56.13 57.51
CA THR A 287 -23.19 -55.53 57.37
C THR A 287 -23.23 -54.32 56.43
N ILE A 288 -22.06 -53.78 56.02
CA ILE A 288 -21.97 -52.61 55.13
C ILE A 288 -21.49 -53.07 53.76
N LYS A 289 -22.24 -52.72 52.72
CA LYS A 289 -21.86 -52.96 51.33
C LYS A 289 -21.06 -51.77 50.79
N ASP A 290 -20.05 -52.05 49.99
CA ASP A 290 -19.28 -51.05 49.25
C ASP A 290 -19.82 -50.93 47.82
N ALA A 291 -20.18 -49.72 47.41
CA ALA A 291 -20.62 -49.38 46.06
C ALA A 291 -19.46 -48.92 45.15
N GLY A 292 -18.24 -48.85 45.67
CA GLY A 292 -17.04 -48.44 44.95
C GLY A 292 -16.91 -46.92 44.82
N ILE A 293 -16.10 -46.51 43.84
CA ILE A 293 -15.77 -45.11 43.55
C ILE A 293 -16.53 -44.64 42.31
N LEU A 294 -17.27 -43.54 42.43
CA LEU A 294 -18.02 -42.90 41.35
C LEU A 294 -17.14 -41.90 40.60
N ASP A 295 -16.38 -42.41 39.64
CA ASP A 295 -15.44 -41.67 38.80
C ASP A 295 -15.97 -41.33 37.39
N SER A 296 -17.04 -42.00 36.95
CA SER A 296 -17.56 -41.93 35.59
C SER A 296 -19.07 -41.77 35.58
N ARG A 297 -19.61 -41.26 34.46
CA ARG A 297 -21.07 -41.11 34.28
C ARG A 297 -21.79 -42.46 34.32
N GLU A 298 -21.13 -43.51 33.82
CA GLU A 298 -21.68 -44.87 33.80
C GLU A 298 -21.77 -45.48 35.21
N SER A 299 -20.73 -45.32 36.04
CA SER A 299 -20.75 -45.82 37.42
C SER A 299 -21.82 -45.09 38.26
N ARG A 300 -21.98 -43.77 38.07
CA ARG A 300 -23.05 -42.97 38.70
C ARG A 300 -24.44 -43.49 38.34
N GLN A 301 -24.72 -43.62 37.04
CA GLN A 301 -26.03 -44.07 36.55
C GLN A 301 -26.36 -45.49 37.04
N LYS A 302 -25.39 -46.39 36.99
CA LYS A 302 -25.55 -47.77 37.45
C LYS A 302 -25.90 -47.84 38.94
N LEU A 303 -25.27 -47.03 39.77
CA LEU A 303 -25.58 -47.00 41.20
C LEU A 303 -26.97 -46.43 41.47
N LEU A 304 -27.35 -45.33 40.80
CA LEU A 304 -28.67 -44.72 40.94
C LEU A 304 -29.79 -45.70 40.56
N GLU A 305 -29.62 -46.46 39.48
CA GLU A 305 -30.55 -47.51 39.07
C GLU A 305 -30.65 -48.64 40.10
N GLN A 306 -29.51 -49.06 40.68
CA GLN A 306 -29.48 -50.07 41.73
C GLN A 306 -30.19 -49.61 42.99
N MET A 307 -29.94 -48.38 43.43
CA MET A 307 -30.56 -47.78 44.62
C MET A 307 -32.06 -47.54 44.44
N THR A 308 -32.50 -47.22 43.22
CA THR A 308 -33.94 -47.10 42.90
C THR A 308 -34.67 -48.44 43.09
N ARG A 309 -33.98 -49.56 42.81
CA ARG A 309 -34.56 -50.91 42.94
C ARG A 309 -34.39 -51.51 44.34
N PHE A 310 -33.30 -51.16 45.02
CA PHE A 310 -32.94 -51.67 46.35
C PHE A 310 -32.37 -50.53 47.21
N PRO A 311 -33.21 -49.65 47.78
CA PRO A 311 -32.74 -48.50 48.53
C PRO A 311 -32.04 -48.93 49.84
N PRO A 312 -30.86 -48.41 50.20
CA PRO A 312 -30.25 -48.72 51.49
C PRO A 312 -30.92 -47.93 52.62
N ALA A 313 -31.05 -48.52 53.81
CA ALA A 313 -31.53 -47.79 55.00
C ALA A 313 -30.54 -46.71 55.48
N ARG A 314 -29.25 -46.90 55.21
CA ARG A 314 -28.20 -45.93 55.57
C ARG A 314 -27.21 -45.80 54.42
N LEU A 315 -26.98 -44.57 53.97
CA LEU A 315 -25.98 -44.25 52.96
C LEU A 315 -24.88 -43.38 53.58
N ALA A 316 -23.63 -43.77 53.36
CA ALA A 316 -22.46 -42.96 53.66
C ALA A 316 -21.75 -42.58 52.35
N ILE A 317 -21.59 -41.28 52.11
CA ILE A 317 -20.89 -40.75 50.94
C ILE A 317 -19.53 -40.20 51.39
N ALA A 318 -18.44 -40.73 50.85
CA ALA A 318 -17.09 -40.24 51.07
C ALA A 318 -16.69 -39.28 49.95
N CYS A 319 -16.18 -38.10 50.33
CA CYS A 319 -15.72 -37.06 49.41
C CYS A 319 -14.29 -36.64 49.78
N ASP A 320 -13.47 -36.29 48.78
CA ASP A 320 -12.14 -35.71 49.03
C ASP A 320 -12.26 -34.20 49.36
N PRO A 321 -11.87 -33.75 50.57
CA PRO A 321 -11.96 -32.34 50.96
C PRO A 321 -11.01 -31.42 50.15
N ARG A 322 -10.05 -31.98 49.42
CA ARG A 322 -9.12 -31.23 48.56
C ARG A 322 -9.75 -30.85 47.21
N ARG A 323 -10.85 -31.49 46.81
CA ARG A 323 -11.59 -31.13 45.61
C ARG A 323 -12.57 -30.01 45.93
N SER A 324 -12.61 -29.00 45.07
CA SER A 324 -13.62 -27.94 45.17
C SER A 324 -15.00 -28.55 44.88
N PRO A 325 -16.02 -28.30 45.72
CA PRO A 325 -17.37 -28.76 45.45
C PRO A 325 -17.89 -28.08 44.18
N ASP A 326 -18.02 -28.85 43.11
CA ASP A 326 -18.58 -28.40 41.85
C ASP A 326 -20.09 -28.70 41.77
N ARG A 327 -20.78 -28.08 40.82
CA ARG A 327 -22.23 -28.28 40.63
C ARG A 327 -22.57 -29.74 40.34
N GLY A 328 -21.68 -30.46 39.64
CA GLY A 328 -21.87 -31.88 39.31
C GLY A 328 -21.84 -32.77 40.55
N SER A 329 -20.87 -32.59 41.43
CA SER A 329 -20.78 -33.36 42.69
C SER A 329 -21.95 -33.04 43.62
N LEU A 330 -22.35 -31.77 43.73
CA LEU A 330 -23.50 -31.37 44.54
C LEU A 330 -24.82 -31.95 44.02
N ALA A 331 -25.04 -31.95 42.70
CA ALA A 331 -26.20 -32.57 42.09
C ALA A 331 -26.24 -34.08 42.34
N LEU A 332 -25.10 -34.76 42.19
CA LEU A 332 -24.98 -36.20 42.45
C LEU A 332 -25.28 -36.55 43.91
N ILE A 333 -24.74 -35.80 44.88
CA ILE A 333 -25.06 -35.97 46.31
C ILE A 333 -26.56 -35.76 46.53
N GLY A 334 -27.15 -34.76 45.86
CA GLY A 334 -28.58 -34.49 45.89
C GLY A 334 -29.45 -35.60 45.32
N GLU A 335 -28.97 -36.33 44.30
CA GLU A 335 -29.67 -37.48 43.71
C GLU A 335 -29.54 -38.73 44.57
N LEU A 336 -28.35 -38.97 45.13
CA LEU A 336 -28.08 -40.11 46.03
C LEU A 336 -28.81 -40.01 47.36
N ALA A 337 -29.15 -38.81 47.81
CA ALA A 337 -29.84 -38.55 49.06
C ALA A 337 -31.37 -38.63 48.98
N ARG A 338 -31.95 -38.80 47.79
CA ARG A 338 -33.42 -38.95 47.60
C ARG A 338 -33.88 -40.36 47.88
#